data_AF-A0A9E4JRD6-F1
#
_entry.id   AF-A0A9E4JRD6-F1
#
_cell.length_a   1.000
_cell.length_b   1.000
_cell.length_c   1.000
_cell.angle_alpha   90.00
_cell.angle_beta   90.00
_cell.angle_gamma   90.00
#
_symmetry.space_group_name_H-M   'P 1'
#
loop_
_entity.id
_entity.type
_entity.pdbx_description
1 polymer ?
#
loop_
_entity_poly.entity_id
_entity_poly.type
_entity_poly.pdbx_seq_one_letter_code
_entity_poly.pdbx_strand_id
1 'polypeptide(L)'
;MSVETQHQYISLNAEPQALKIPSERVSVTVIGDRYIGEVDPILGTQAQKLAQFAGVELLVVHYNHPEADGNFISADLWPNLKSSEITIAILEYLNGK
;
A
#
# COMPACT_ATOMS: atom_id res chain seq x y z
N MET A 1 -19.03 50.87 -10.39
CA MET A 1 -19.03 50.07 -9.15
C MET A 1 -17.98 48.99 -9.32
N SER A 2 -16.77 49.20 -8.77
CA SER A 2 -15.72 48.17 -8.76
C SER A 2 -15.81 47.40 -7.46
N VAL A 3 -15.89 46.08 -7.56
CA VAL A 3 -15.86 45.17 -6.40
C VAL A 3 -14.40 44.79 -6.21
N GLU A 4 -13.74 45.32 -5.19
CA GLU A 4 -12.38 44.90 -4.83
C GLU A 4 -12.44 43.58 -4.09
N THR A 5 -12.03 42.49 -4.74
CA THR A 5 -11.92 41.18 -4.14
C THR A 5 -10.72 41.16 -3.20
N GLN A 6 -10.97 41.37 -1.91
CA GLN A 6 -9.95 41.35 -0.86
C GLN A 6 -9.53 39.89 -0.60
N HIS A 7 -8.38 39.50 -1.18
CA HIS A 7 -7.82 38.16 -0.96
C HIS A 7 -7.18 38.13 0.43
N GLN A 8 -7.88 37.57 1.41
CA GLN A 8 -7.34 37.37 2.75
C GLN A 8 -6.45 36.12 2.75
N TYR A 9 -5.14 36.33 2.79
CA TYR A 9 -4.17 35.25 2.91
C TYR A 9 -4.19 34.72 4.35
N ILE A 10 -4.59 33.47 4.53
CA ILE A 10 -4.60 32.82 5.85
C ILE A 10 -3.20 32.23 6.05
N SER A 11 -2.40 32.83 6.93
CA SER A 11 -1.14 32.22 7.37
C SER A 11 -1.47 30.98 8.20
N LEU A 12 -1.17 29.80 7.68
CA LEU A 12 -1.15 28.57 8.46
C LEU A 12 0.04 28.66 9.43
N ASN A 13 -0.16 29.31 10.59
CA ASN A 13 0.83 29.41 11.67
C ASN A 13 1.03 28.08 12.42
N ALA A 14 0.42 27.00 11.95
CA ALA A 14 0.78 25.67 12.39
C ALA A 14 1.98 25.23 11.55
N GLU A 15 3.13 25.03 12.19
CA GLU A 15 4.12 24.11 11.64
C GLU A 15 3.35 22.85 11.23
N PRO A 16 3.58 22.28 10.03
CA PRO A 16 2.99 21.00 9.69
C PRO A 16 3.35 20.08 10.85
N GLN A 17 2.36 19.68 11.66
CA GLN A 17 2.58 18.62 12.62
C GLN A 17 3.10 17.51 11.74
N ALA A 18 4.40 17.21 11.86
CA ALA A 18 5.01 16.13 11.13
C ALA A 18 4.09 14.96 11.42
N LEU A 19 3.33 14.54 10.40
CA LEU A 19 2.46 13.39 10.53
C LEU A 19 3.37 12.34 11.10
N LYS A 20 3.07 11.87 12.32
CA LYS A 20 3.70 10.67 12.85
C LYS A 20 3.23 9.57 11.91
N ILE A 21 3.89 9.46 10.76
CA ILE A 21 3.72 8.38 9.83
C ILE A 21 4.07 7.17 10.69
N PRO A 22 3.11 6.27 10.96
CA PRO A 22 3.40 5.06 11.72
C PRO A 22 4.66 4.45 11.11
N SER A 23 5.69 4.28 11.94
CA SER A 23 7.02 3.88 11.51
C SER A 23 7.05 2.45 10.98
N GLU A 24 6.02 1.65 11.29
CA GLU A 24 5.88 0.26 10.87
C GLU A 24 4.80 0.13 9.81
N ARG A 25 5.00 0.75 8.64
CA ARG A 25 4.24 0.33 7.47
C ARG A 25 4.81 -0.99 6.98
N VAL A 26 3.94 -1.96 6.78
CA VAL A 26 4.29 -3.26 6.22
C VAL A 26 3.50 -3.48 4.93
N SER A 27 4.10 -4.20 4.01
CA SER A 27 3.51 -4.46 2.69
C SER A 27 3.41 -5.95 2.43
N VAL A 28 2.28 -6.35 1.86
CA VAL A 28 2.05 -7.69 1.31
C VAL A 28 2.02 -7.58 -0.21
N THR A 29 2.88 -8.31 -0.91
CA THR A 29 2.85 -8.42 -2.37
C THR A 29 2.18 -9.73 -2.76
N VAL A 30 0.99 -9.65 -3.33
CA VAL A 30 0.26 -10.77 -3.92
C VAL A 30 0.74 -11.02 -5.34
N ILE A 31 0.98 -12.30 -5.67
CA ILE A 31 1.43 -12.77 -6.98
C ILE A 31 0.63 -14.03 -7.30
N GLY A 32 -0.34 -13.95 -8.21
CA GLY A 32 -1.29 -15.01 -8.50
C GLY A 32 -2.03 -15.46 -7.26
N ASP A 33 -1.80 -16.71 -6.85
CA ASP A 33 -2.39 -17.36 -5.67
C ASP A 33 -1.49 -17.32 -4.43
N ARG A 34 -0.28 -16.75 -4.50
CA ARG A 34 0.66 -16.64 -3.37
C ARG A 34 0.83 -15.18 -2.93
N TYR A 35 1.45 -14.97 -1.78
CA TYR A 35 1.87 -13.64 -1.35
C TYR A 35 3.25 -13.67 -0.68
N ILE A 36 3.90 -12.51 -0.63
CA ILE A 36 5.19 -12.26 0.02
C ILE A 36 5.03 -11.08 0.99
N GLY A 37 5.54 -11.22 2.21
CA GLY A 37 5.53 -10.19 3.24
C GLY A 37 5.56 -10.78 4.64
N GLU A 38 6.28 -10.14 5.55
CA GLU A 38 6.36 -10.52 6.97
C GLU A 38 5.18 -9.93 7.76
N VAL A 39 4.01 -10.57 7.64
CA VAL A 39 2.77 -10.15 8.32
C VAL A 39 2.03 -11.34 8.92
N ASP A 40 1.07 -11.07 9.80
CA ASP A 40 0.11 -12.07 10.26
C ASP A 40 -0.63 -12.70 9.06
N PRO A 41 -0.84 -14.03 9.04
CA PRO A 41 -1.52 -14.73 7.94
C PRO A 41 -2.92 -14.20 7.60
N ILE A 42 -3.62 -13.57 8.57
CA ILE A 42 -4.91 -12.93 8.34
C ILE A 42 -4.76 -11.77 7.35
N LEU A 43 -3.74 -10.92 7.52
CA LEU A 43 -3.48 -9.80 6.61
C LEU A 43 -3.07 -10.29 5.21
N GLY A 44 -2.28 -11.36 5.14
CA GLY A 44 -1.94 -12.02 3.86
C GLY A 44 -3.18 -12.54 3.13
N THR A 45 -4.06 -13.23 3.85
CA THR A 45 -5.33 -13.75 3.32
C THR A 45 -6.26 -12.63 2.85
N GLN A 46 -6.32 -11.51 3.60
CA GLN A 46 -7.09 -10.33 3.20
C GLN A 46 -6.56 -9.71 1.90
N ALA A 47 -5.23 -9.60 1.76
CA ALA A 47 -4.60 -9.09 0.54
C ALA A 47 -4.90 -9.97 -0.68
N GLN A 48 -4.82 -11.30 -0.53
CA GLN A 48 -5.19 -12.25 -1.59
C GLN A 48 -6.65 -12.10 -2.01
N LYS A 49 -7.57 -12.01 -1.05
CA LYS A 49 -9.00 -11.77 -1.34
C LYS A 49 -9.21 -10.46 -2.07
N LEU A 50 -8.51 -9.39 -1.67
CA LEU A 50 -8.58 -8.10 -2.35
C LEU A 50 -8.14 -8.21 -3.81
N ALA A 51 -7.03 -8.91 -4.10
CA ALA A 51 -6.56 -9.16 -5.45
C ALA A 51 -7.60 -9.95 -6.28
N GLN A 52 -8.19 -11.00 -5.69
CA GLN A 52 -9.25 -11.80 -6.32
C GLN A 52 -10.49 -10.95 -6.65
N PHE A 53 -10.96 -10.11 -5.72
CA PHE A 53 -12.10 -9.23 -5.95
C PHE A 53 -11.82 -8.12 -6.97
N ALA A 54 -10.57 -7.65 -7.04
CA ALA A 54 -10.13 -6.68 -8.04
C ALA A 54 -9.87 -7.31 -9.42
N GLY A 55 -9.84 -8.64 -9.52
CA GLY A 55 -9.55 -9.35 -10.77
C GLY A 55 -8.11 -9.15 -11.25
N VAL A 56 -7.15 -9.00 -10.31
CA VAL A 56 -5.73 -8.81 -10.60
C VAL A 56 -4.90 -9.92 -9.98
N GLU A 57 -3.82 -10.27 -10.65
CA GLU A 57 -2.87 -11.30 -10.18
C GLU A 57 -1.62 -10.67 -9.56
N LEU A 58 -1.52 -9.33 -9.55
CA LEU A 58 -0.40 -8.61 -8.96
C LEU A 58 -0.95 -7.44 -8.17
N LEU A 59 -0.68 -7.42 -6.87
CA LEU A 59 -1.16 -6.37 -5.98
C LEU A 59 -0.24 -6.21 -4.77
N VAL A 60 0.19 -4.99 -4.49
CA VAL A 60 0.83 -4.65 -3.22
C VAL A 60 -0.21 -4.03 -2.31
N VAL A 61 -0.34 -4.53 -1.09
CA VAL A 61 -1.25 -4.03 -0.06
C VAL A 61 -0.44 -3.53 1.11
N HIS A 62 -0.74 -2.32 1.59
CA HIS A 62 -0.04 -1.70 2.71
C HIS A 62 -0.92 -1.65 3.95
N TYR A 63 -0.34 -2.07 5.07
CA TYR A 63 -0.95 -2.02 6.40
C TYR A 63 -0.14 -1.09 7.31
N ASN A 64 -0.77 -0.64 8.40
CA ASN A 64 -0.16 0.26 9.39
C ASN A 64 0.70 -0.45 10.45
N HIS A 65 0.66 -1.79 10.52
CA HIS A 65 1.51 -2.68 11.33
C HIS A 65 1.27 -4.16 10.92
N PRO A 66 2.13 -5.13 11.31
CA PRO A 66 2.07 -6.52 10.83
C PRO A 66 1.11 -7.47 11.56
N GLU A 67 0.58 -7.11 12.72
CA GLU A 67 -0.30 -7.97 13.51
C GLU A 67 -1.70 -8.12 12.89
N ALA A 68 -2.47 -9.12 13.35
CA ALA A 68 -3.79 -9.47 12.80
C ALA A 68 -4.82 -8.33 12.76
N ASP A 69 -4.67 -7.31 13.63
CA ASP A 69 -5.51 -6.12 13.71
C ASP A 69 -4.98 -4.93 12.88
N GLY A 70 -3.98 -5.17 12.04
CA GLY A 70 -3.47 -4.21 11.05
C GLY A 70 -4.56 -3.67 10.14
N ASN A 71 -4.60 -2.36 9.99
CA ASN A 71 -5.56 -1.64 9.16
C ASN A 71 -5.01 -1.41 7.76
N PHE A 72 -5.85 -1.68 6.75
CA PHE A 72 -5.57 -1.34 5.35
C PHE A 72 -5.35 0.17 5.19
N ILE A 73 -4.25 0.55 4.52
CA ILE A 73 -3.93 1.93 4.17
C ILE A 73 -4.17 2.19 2.69
N SER A 74 -3.55 1.36 1.84
CA SER A 74 -3.53 1.56 0.39
C SER A 74 -3.19 0.27 -0.34
N ALA A 75 -3.40 0.26 -1.66
CA ALA A 75 -2.93 -0.78 -2.54
C ALA A 75 -2.38 -0.22 -3.85
N ASP A 76 -1.33 -0.85 -4.37
CA ASP A 76 -0.67 -0.49 -5.62
C ASP A 76 -0.69 -1.69 -6.57
N LEU A 77 -1.01 -1.46 -7.84
CA LEU A 77 -0.99 -2.49 -8.88
C LEU A 77 0.43 -2.84 -9.36
N TRP A 78 1.43 -2.07 -8.94
CA TRP A 78 2.80 -2.21 -9.41
C TRP A 78 3.77 -2.46 -8.25
N PRO A 79 4.41 -3.64 -8.18
CA PRO A 79 5.31 -3.97 -7.09
C PRO A 79 6.72 -3.44 -7.31
N ASN A 80 7.53 -3.51 -6.25
CA ASN A 80 8.92 -3.09 -6.31
C ASN A 80 9.80 -4.10 -7.08
N LEU A 81 9.93 -3.91 -8.40
CA LEU A 81 10.76 -4.75 -9.28
C LEU A 81 12.28 -4.65 -9.00
N LYS A 82 12.73 -3.76 -8.12
CA LYS A 82 14.13 -3.74 -7.67
C LYS A 82 14.41 -4.82 -6.62
N SER A 83 13.38 -5.39 -5.99
CA SER A 83 13.54 -6.52 -5.08
C SER A 83 13.74 -7.81 -5.87
N SER A 84 14.89 -8.45 -5.69
CA SER A 84 15.18 -9.74 -6.32
C SER A 84 14.17 -10.81 -5.93
N GLU A 85 13.73 -10.82 -4.67
CA GLU A 85 12.71 -11.76 -4.16
C GLU A 85 11.40 -11.63 -4.93
N ILE A 86 10.88 -10.40 -5.04
CA ILE A 86 9.64 -10.12 -5.78
C ILE A 86 9.80 -10.46 -7.26
N THR A 87 10.89 -10.03 -7.89
CA THR A 87 11.12 -10.27 -9.32
C THR A 87 11.26 -11.75 -9.64
N ILE A 88 11.92 -12.54 -8.78
CA ILE A 88 12.02 -14.00 -8.93
C ILE A 88 10.63 -14.62 -8.79
N ALA A 89 9.85 -14.25 -7.78
CA ALA A 89 8.52 -14.83 -7.57
C ALA A 89 7.55 -14.51 -8.72
N ILE A 90 7.62 -13.29 -9.28
CA ILE A 90 6.87 -12.94 -10.50
C ILE A 90 7.32 -13.82 -11.68
N LEU A 91 8.64 -13.99 -11.86
CA LEU A 91 9.17 -14.82 -12.96
C LEU A 91 8.77 -16.29 -12.82
N GLU A 92 8.78 -16.84 -11.61
CA GLU A 92 8.32 -18.20 -11.33
C GLU A 92 6.84 -18.35 -11.69
N TYR A 93 6.01 -17.43 -11.19
CA TYR A 93 4.58 -17.39 -11.49
C TYR A 93 4.29 -17.36 -13.00
N LEU A 94 4.97 -16.47 -13.74
CA LEU A 94 4.80 -16.36 -15.20
C LEU A 94 5.30 -17.59 -15.96
N ASN A 95 6.20 -18.39 -15.37
CA ASN A 95 6.65 -19.67 -15.92
C ASN A 95 5.76 -20.85 -15.49
N GLY A 96 4.66 -20.61 -14.77
CA GLY A 96 3.76 -21.64 -14.25
C GLY A 96 4.38 -22.47 -13.11
N LYS A 97 5.32 -21.90 -12.36
CA LYS A 97 5.99 -22.52 -11.20
C LYS A 97 5.53 -21.90 -9.90
#